data_AF-A0A3D9AT51-F1
#
_entry.id   AF-A0A3D9AT51-F1
#
_cell.length_a   1.000
_cell.length_b   1.000
_cell.length_c   1.000
_cell.angle_alpha   90.00
_cell.angle_beta   90.00
_cell.angle_gamma   90.00
#
_symmetry.space_group_name_H-M   'P 1'
#
loop_
_entity.id
_entity.type
_entity.pdbx_description
1 polymer ?
#
loop_
_entity_poly.entity_id
_entity_poly.type
_entity_poly.pdbx_seq_one_letter_code
_entity_poly.pdbx_strand_id
1 'polypeptide(L)'
;MWKSLNNWALFIKGTLSKQEFLDKHSFILVTNKEGNNDFIKALEKFKSDKKVTTVCDLIERLGKPTSSSTIKDYIKNILSLGKRALGSFLNKLTIETDEDGIIEKIKNRLFEIYQKSEVLEVIYDSLLWINSSVSRCEDLHFSSKEST
;
A
#
# COMPACT_ATOMS: atom_id res chain seq x y z
N MET A 1 -0.73 -7.74 -0.82
CA MET A 1 -1.01 -6.66 -1.78
C MET A 1 -2.35 -5.99 -1.55
N TRP A 2 -3.51 -6.60 -1.91
CA TRP A 2 -4.82 -5.91 -1.83
C TRP A 2 -5.18 -5.36 -0.44
N LYS A 3 -4.91 -6.09 0.66
CA LYS A 3 -5.09 -5.59 2.04
C LYS A 3 -4.29 -4.30 2.29
N SER A 4 -3.01 -4.28 1.90
CA SER A 4 -2.12 -3.11 2.06
C SER A 4 -2.61 -1.90 1.27
N LEU A 5 -3.01 -2.10 0.01
CA LEU A 5 -3.59 -1.05 -0.83
C LEU A 5 -4.90 -0.52 -0.24
N ASN A 6 -5.76 -1.40 0.29
CA ASN A 6 -6.97 -1.01 1.01
C ASN A 6 -6.66 -0.18 2.26
N ASN A 7 -5.66 -0.57 3.06
CA ASN A 7 -5.29 0.16 4.27
C ASN A 7 -4.84 1.59 3.94
N TRP A 8 -4.01 1.77 2.91
CA TRP A 8 -3.66 3.11 2.45
C TRP A 8 -4.86 3.87 1.89
N ALA A 9 -5.75 3.23 1.16
CA ALA A 9 -6.98 3.88 0.68
C ALA A 9 -7.87 4.37 1.83
N LEU A 10 -8.01 3.57 2.90
CA LEU A 10 -8.71 3.99 4.11
C LEU A 10 -8.00 5.15 4.81
N PHE A 11 -6.67 5.08 4.91
CA PHE A 11 -5.87 6.14 5.53
C PHE A 11 -6.03 7.47 4.78
N ILE A 12 -5.89 7.46 3.45
CA ILE A 12 -6.10 8.64 2.60
C ILE A 12 -7.51 9.20 2.80
N LYS A 13 -8.54 8.34 2.84
CA LYS A 13 -9.93 8.77 3.06
C LYS A 13 -10.16 9.44 4.40
N GLY A 14 -9.46 9.02 5.45
CA GLY A 14 -9.53 9.59 6.79
C GLY A 14 -8.84 10.95 6.93
N THR A 15 -8.07 11.40 5.93
CA THR A 15 -7.39 12.70 5.99
C THR A 15 -8.33 13.87 5.65
N LEU A 16 -8.13 15.00 6.33
CA LEU A 16 -8.87 16.25 6.08
C LEU A 16 -8.62 16.79 4.66
N SER A 17 -7.37 16.68 4.18
CA SER A 17 -6.95 17.12 2.84
C SER A 17 -6.23 15.99 2.10
N LYS A 18 -7.00 15.25 1.30
CA LYS A 18 -6.50 14.09 0.53
C LYS A 18 -5.34 14.46 -0.39
N GLN A 19 -5.46 15.58 -1.11
CA GLN A 19 -4.46 15.97 -2.10
C GLN A 19 -3.16 16.39 -1.43
N GLU A 20 -3.22 17.22 -0.39
CA GLU A 20 -2.04 17.66 0.34
C GLU A 20 -1.30 16.47 0.98
N PHE A 21 -2.06 15.52 1.55
CA PHE A 21 -1.49 14.28 2.05
C PHE A 21 -0.75 13.51 0.95
N LEU A 22 -1.42 13.30 -0.20
CA LEU A 22 -0.82 12.62 -1.34
C LEU A 22 0.39 13.37 -1.91
N ASP A 23 0.42 14.70 -1.82
CA ASP A 23 1.53 15.52 -2.31
C ASP A 23 2.77 15.41 -1.42
N LYS A 24 2.60 15.14 -0.12
CA LYS A 24 3.69 15.02 0.87
C LYS A 24 4.22 13.59 1.08
N HIS A 25 3.48 12.58 0.65
CA HIS A 25 3.81 11.17 0.96
C HIS A 25 4.15 10.34 -0.27
N SER A 26 4.99 9.33 -0.07
CA SER A 26 5.31 8.28 -1.04
C SER A 26 4.94 6.93 -0.45
N PHE A 27 4.56 5.97 -1.29
CA PHE A 27 4.06 4.67 -0.85
C PHE A 27 4.96 3.58 -1.41
N ILE A 28 5.47 2.72 -0.54
CA ILE A 28 6.37 1.63 -0.94
C ILE A 28 5.75 0.33 -0.44
N LEU A 29 5.43 -0.56 -1.38
CA LEU A 29 4.99 -1.91 -1.08
C LEU A 29 6.12 -2.87 -1.43
N VAL A 30 6.67 -3.53 -0.42
CA VAL A 30 7.61 -4.62 -0.65
C VAL A 30 6.89 -5.96 -0.44
N THR A 31 7.01 -6.88 -1.38
CA THR A 31 6.24 -8.13 -1.39
C THR A 31 7.03 -9.31 -1.97
N ASN A 32 7.03 -10.42 -1.24
CA ASN A 32 7.68 -11.68 -1.60
C ASN A 32 6.78 -12.53 -2.51
N LYS A 33 5.54 -12.10 -2.77
CA LYS A 33 4.59 -12.82 -3.63
C LYS A 33 4.83 -12.44 -5.09
N GLU A 34 5.28 -13.39 -5.91
CA GLU A 34 5.38 -13.27 -7.39
C GLU A 34 4.02 -13.07 -8.12
N GLY A 35 2.91 -13.02 -7.37
CA GLY A 35 1.58 -13.31 -7.91
C GLY A 35 0.74 -12.15 -8.44
N ASN A 36 1.29 -11.03 -8.95
CA ASN A 36 0.43 -10.02 -9.60
C ASN A 36 1.13 -9.19 -10.69
N ASN A 37 1.81 -9.88 -11.60
CA ASN A 37 2.45 -9.28 -12.78
C ASN A 37 1.52 -8.33 -13.56
N ASP A 38 0.23 -8.64 -13.66
CA ASP A 38 -0.72 -7.81 -14.41
C ASP A 38 -0.96 -6.44 -13.75
N PHE A 39 -1.05 -6.39 -12.42
CA PHE A 39 -1.21 -5.12 -11.71
C PHE A 39 0.07 -4.29 -11.77
N ILE A 40 1.24 -4.91 -11.57
CA ILE A 40 2.54 -4.23 -11.63
C ILE A 40 2.77 -3.66 -13.03
N LYS A 41 2.55 -4.44 -14.09
CA LYS A 41 2.64 -3.98 -15.49
C LYS A 41 1.67 -2.83 -15.77
N ALA A 42 0.45 -2.89 -15.24
CA ALA A 42 -0.52 -1.82 -15.39
C ALA A 42 -0.09 -0.53 -14.68
N LEU A 43 0.51 -0.66 -13.49
CA LEU A 43 1.06 0.46 -12.73
C LEU A 43 2.22 1.12 -13.47
N GLU A 44 3.15 0.34 -14.01
CA GLU A 44 4.27 0.84 -14.83
C GLU A 44 3.77 1.54 -16.08
N LYS A 45 2.82 0.94 -16.80
CA LYS A 45 2.19 1.56 -17.97
C LYS A 45 1.52 2.88 -17.61
N PHE A 46 0.80 2.92 -16.50
CA PHE A 46 0.18 4.14 -16.00
C PHE A 46 1.19 5.23 -15.65
N LYS A 47 2.32 4.87 -15.06
CA LYS A 47 3.39 5.84 -14.77
C LYS A 47 3.91 6.50 -16.05
N SER A 48 3.86 5.80 -17.19
CA SER A 48 4.23 6.32 -18.51
C SER A 48 3.10 7.12 -19.17
N ASP A 49 1.89 6.56 -19.27
CA ASP A 49 0.80 7.15 -20.05
C ASP A 49 -0.15 8.08 -19.27
N LYS A 50 -0.05 8.08 -17.94
CA LYS A 50 -0.90 8.81 -16.96
C LYS A 50 -2.40 8.54 -17.11
N LYS A 51 -2.80 7.44 -17.75
CA LYS A 51 -4.21 7.08 -17.99
C LYS A 51 -4.79 6.30 -16.82
N VAL A 52 -5.28 7.03 -15.83
CA VAL A 52 -5.83 6.42 -14.60
C VAL A 52 -7.01 5.48 -14.87
N THR A 53 -7.81 5.75 -15.91
CA THR A 53 -8.97 4.93 -16.28
C THR A 53 -8.56 3.51 -16.63
N THR A 54 -7.46 3.35 -17.37
CA THR A 54 -6.93 2.03 -17.75
C THR A 54 -6.54 1.19 -16.54
N VAL A 55 -6.05 1.82 -15.47
CA VAL A 55 -5.74 1.11 -14.22
C VAL A 55 -7.00 0.80 -13.42
N CYS A 56 -7.97 1.72 -13.36
CA CYS A 56 -9.27 1.45 -12.73
C CYS A 56 -9.95 0.23 -13.36
N ASP A 57 -10.04 0.20 -14.69
CA ASP A 57 -10.68 -0.89 -15.44
C ASP A 57 -9.96 -2.23 -15.19
N LEU A 58 -8.63 -2.19 -15.07
CA LEU A 58 -7.82 -3.36 -14.77
C LEU A 58 -7.99 -3.83 -13.32
N ILE A 59 -8.02 -2.92 -12.35
CA ILE A 59 -8.31 -3.23 -10.94
C ILE A 59 -9.70 -3.88 -10.82
N GLU A 60 -10.71 -3.34 -11.49
CA GLU A 60 -12.05 -3.92 -11.54
C GLU A 60 -12.02 -5.32 -12.17
N ARG A 61 -11.33 -5.48 -13.30
CA ARG A 61 -11.18 -6.77 -13.99
C ARG A 61 -10.50 -7.82 -13.11
N LEU A 62 -9.46 -7.45 -12.36
CA LEU A 62 -8.77 -8.35 -11.43
C LEU A 62 -9.67 -8.73 -10.24
N GLY A 63 -10.63 -7.88 -9.87
CA GLY A 63 -11.61 -8.16 -8.82
C GLY A 63 -12.80 -9.02 -9.25
N LYS A 64 -13.15 -9.05 -10.55
CA LYS A 64 -14.29 -9.83 -11.06
C LYS A 64 -14.20 -11.34 -10.82
N PRO A 65 -13.07 -12.03 -11.10
CA PRO A 65 -12.98 -13.48 -10.98
C PRO A 65 -12.77 -13.97 -9.55
N THR A 66 -12.52 -13.09 -8.57
CA THR A 66 -12.32 -13.54 -7.18
C THR A 66 -13.63 -13.95 -6.53
N SER A 67 -13.67 -15.11 -5.87
CA SER A 67 -14.82 -15.53 -5.05
C SER A 67 -14.80 -14.90 -3.66
N SER A 68 -13.67 -14.31 -3.25
CA SER A 68 -13.53 -13.69 -1.92
C SER A 68 -14.26 -12.36 -1.84
N SER A 69 -15.27 -12.28 -0.97
CA SER A 69 -15.96 -11.03 -0.62
C SER A 69 -14.98 -9.99 -0.07
N THR A 70 -14.05 -10.41 0.79
CA THR A 70 -13.02 -9.55 1.37
C THR A 70 -12.16 -8.86 0.31
N ILE A 71 -11.71 -9.60 -0.71
CA ILE A 71 -10.91 -9.00 -1.79
C ILE A 71 -11.74 -8.02 -2.62
N LYS A 72 -13.02 -8.31 -2.87
CA LYS A 72 -13.94 -7.38 -3.55
C LYS A 72 -14.11 -6.08 -2.76
N ASP A 73 -14.25 -6.17 -1.44
CA ASP A 73 -14.38 -5.00 -0.57
C ASP A 73 -13.10 -4.14 -0.57
N TYR A 74 -11.92 -4.78 -0.53
CA TYR A 74 -10.66 -4.07 -0.68
C TYR A 74 -10.57 -3.30 -2.00
N ILE A 75 -10.94 -3.95 -3.11
CA ILE A 75 -10.94 -3.33 -4.44
C ILE A 75 -11.93 -2.16 -4.51
N LYS A 76 -13.16 -2.34 -4.01
CA LYS A 76 -14.17 -1.29 -3.95
C LYS A 76 -13.69 -0.09 -3.12
N ASN A 77 -12.99 -0.33 -2.02
CA ASN A 77 -12.43 0.73 -1.20
C ASN A 77 -11.33 1.52 -1.91
N ILE A 78 -10.47 0.84 -2.68
CA ILE A 78 -9.43 1.50 -3.48
C ILE A 78 -10.07 2.38 -4.57
N LEU A 79 -11.04 1.85 -5.32
CA LEU A 79 -11.70 2.57 -6.41
C LEU A 79 -12.50 3.79 -5.95
N SER A 80 -13.06 3.73 -4.74
CA SER A 80 -13.80 4.85 -4.14
C SER A 80 -12.93 6.00 -3.65
N LEU A 81 -11.60 5.96 -3.82
CA LEU A 81 -10.75 7.15 -3.71
C LEU A 81 -11.09 8.21 -4.78
N GLY A 82 -11.67 7.78 -5.90
CA GLY A 82 -11.93 8.63 -7.06
C GLY A 82 -10.67 8.84 -7.91
N LYS A 83 -10.89 9.06 -9.21
CA LYS A 83 -9.84 9.07 -10.25
C LYS A 83 -8.65 9.99 -9.94
N ARG A 84 -8.90 11.19 -9.41
CA ARG A 84 -7.85 12.16 -9.08
C ARG A 84 -6.94 11.67 -7.96
N ALA A 85 -7.50 11.35 -6.80
CA ALA A 85 -6.74 10.90 -5.64
C ALA A 85 -6.07 9.54 -5.88
N LEU A 86 -6.78 8.62 -6.54
CA LEU A 86 -6.24 7.32 -6.95
C LEU A 86 -5.06 7.50 -7.91
N GLY A 87 -5.15 8.41 -8.87
CA GLY A 87 -4.04 8.70 -9.79
C GLY A 87 -2.81 9.25 -9.09
N SER A 88 -2.98 10.22 -8.18
CA SER A 88 -1.87 10.73 -7.36
C SER A 88 -1.26 9.64 -6.49
N PHE A 89 -2.08 8.80 -5.86
CA PHE A 89 -1.62 7.66 -5.06
C PHE A 89 -0.79 6.66 -5.89
N LEU A 90 -1.34 6.18 -7.01
CA LEU A 90 -0.67 5.22 -7.89
C LEU A 90 0.62 5.78 -8.49
N ASN A 91 0.66 7.08 -8.80
CA ASN A 91 1.86 7.70 -9.36
C ASN A 91 3.03 7.68 -8.37
N LYS A 92 2.74 7.68 -7.07
CA LYS A 92 3.72 7.66 -5.98
C LYS A 92 3.86 6.28 -5.31
N LEU A 93 3.18 5.27 -5.85
CA LEU A 93 3.29 3.90 -5.39
C LEU A 93 4.46 3.22 -6.08
N THR A 94 5.42 2.73 -5.31
CA THR A 94 6.49 1.85 -5.76
C THR A 94 6.21 0.44 -5.22
N ILE A 95 6.34 -0.56 -6.09
CA ILE A 95 6.21 -1.96 -5.72
C ILE A 95 7.56 -2.60 -5.97
N GLU A 96 8.13 -3.19 -4.93
CA GLU A 96 9.37 -3.95 -5.00
C GLU A 96 9.03 -5.43 -4.76
N THR A 97 9.35 -6.25 -5.77
CA THR A 97 9.23 -7.71 -5.72
C THR A 97 10.63 -8.28 -5.63
N ASP A 98 10.96 -8.97 -4.55
CA ASP A 98 12.19 -9.78 -4.50
C ASP A 98 12.09 -10.84 -3.40
N GLU A 99 12.66 -12.01 -3.67
CA GLU A 99 12.70 -13.15 -2.74
C GLU A 99 13.73 -12.94 -1.63
N ASP A 100 14.76 -12.12 -1.83
CA ASP A 100 15.83 -11.88 -0.85
C ASP A 100 16.18 -10.38 -0.68
N GLY A 101 16.61 -10.00 0.52
CA GLY A 101 17.18 -8.67 0.82
C GLY A 101 16.17 -7.53 1.05
N ILE A 102 14.91 -7.85 1.37
CA ILE A 102 13.85 -6.86 1.68
C ILE A 102 14.27 -5.87 2.78
N ILE A 103 15.00 -6.35 3.78
CA ILE A 103 15.49 -5.55 4.90
C ILE A 103 16.57 -4.57 4.43
N GLU A 104 17.60 -5.04 3.72
CA GLU A 104 18.62 -4.17 3.13
C GLU A 104 18.03 -3.11 2.20
N LYS A 105 17.03 -3.44 1.38
CA LYS A 105 16.41 -2.46 0.47
C LYS A 105 15.69 -1.34 1.22
N ILE A 106 14.91 -1.69 2.25
CA ILE A 106 14.26 -0.71 3.12
C ILE A 106 15.30 0.16 3.81
N LYS A 107 16.36 -0.45 4.36
CA LYS A 107 17.47 0.28 4.99
C LYS A 107 18.17 1.23 4.00
N ASN A 108 18.52 0.76 2.81
CA ASN A 108 19.17 1.60 1.79
C ASN A 108 18.28 2.78 1.37
N ARG A 109 16.96 2.56 1.22
CA ARG A 109 16.03 3.62 0.82
C ARG A 109 15.82 4.66 1.91
N LEU A 110 15.71 4.23 3.17
CA LEU A 110 15.70 5.15 4.31
C LEU A 110 17.03 5.93 4.37
N PHE A 111 18.16 5.31 4.02
CA PHE A 111 19.46 5.96 4.04
C PHE A 111 19.56 7.04 2.96
N GLU A 112 19.07 6.76 1.75
CA GLU A 112 18.98 7.75 0.66
C GLU A 112 18.16 8.99 1.05
N ILE A 113 17.09 8.80 1.85
CA ILE A 113 16.19 9.88 2.26
C ILE A 113 16.79 10.71 3.41
N TYR A 114 17.37 10.05 4.42
CA TYR A 114 17.78 10.71 5.66
C TYR A 114 19.29 11.02 5.76
N GLN A 115 20.12 10.44 4.87
CA GLN A 115 21.57 10.63 4.74
C GLN A 115 22.39 10.51 6.05
N LYS A 116 21.82 9.90 7.09
CA LYS A 116 22.47 9.67 8.39
C LYS A 116 22.19 8.25 8.86
N SER A 117 23.25 7.45 8.93
CA SER A 117 23.21 6.04 9.35
C SER A 117 22.65 5.84 10.76
N GLU A 118 22.91 6.76 11.69
CA GLU A 118 22.45 6.67 13.09
C GLU A 118 20.92 6.80 13.24
N VAL A 119 20.28 7.56 12.34
CA VAL A 119 18.82 7.74 12.33
C VAL A 119 18.13 6.53 11.71
N LEU A 120 18.85 5.79 10.87
CA LEU A 120 18.34 4.68 10.10
C LEU A 120 17.85 3.53 10.98
N GLU A 121 18.72 3.07 11.89
CA GLU A 121 18.42 1.95 12.78
C GLU A 121 17.29 2.33 13.75
N VAL A 122 17.29 3.57 14.27
CA VAL A 122 16.21 4.07 15.14
C VAL A 122 14.86 4.13 14.40
N ILE A 123 14.84 4.60 13.16
CA ILE A 123 13.61 4.62 12.35
C ILE A 123 13.18 3.19 12.02
N TYR A 124 14.11 2.33 11.61
CA TYR A 124 13.81 0.94 11.26
C TYR A 124 13.22 0.17 12.44
N ASP A 125 13.83 0.28 13.63
CA ASP A 125 13.34 -0.31 14.86
C ASP A 125 11.96 0.24 15.25
N SER A 126 11.73 1.55 15.06
CA SER A 126 10.41 2.14 15.31
C SER A 126 9.33 1.59 14.37
N LEU A 127 9.66 1.34 13.09
CA LEU A 127 8.75 0.79 12.10
C LEU A 127 8.40 -0.68 12.39
N LEU A 128 9.39 -1.47 12.85
CA LEU A 128 9.16 -2.83 13.35
C LEU A 128 8.23 -2.81 14.57
N TRP A 129 8.46 -1.88 15.50
CA TRP A 129 7.65 -1.74 16.70
C TRP A 129 6.20 -1.38 16.38
N ILE A 130 5.96 -0.42 15.48
CA ILE A 130 4.62 -0.05 15.01
C ILE A 130 3.93 -1.24 14.35
N ASN A 131 4.62 -2.01 13.52
CA ASN A 131 4.02 -3.15 12.84
C ASN A 131 3.63 -4.26 13.85
N SER A 132 4.48 -4.51 14.85
CA SER A 132 4.20 -5.49 15.92
C SER A 132 3.07 -5.07 16.87
N SER A 133 2.93 -3.76 17.14
CA SER A 133 1.86 -3.23 17.98
C SER A 133 0.53 -3.11 17.21
N VAL A 134 0.55 -2.85 15.90
CA VAL A 134 -0.64 -2.93 15.04
C VAL A 134 -1.18 -4.37 14.97
N SER A 135 -0.31 -5.39 14.87
CA SER A 135 -0.72 -6.80 14.97
C SER A 135 -1.39 -7.10 16.32
N ARG A 136 -0.81 -6.64 17.44
CA ARG A 136 -1.42 -6.77 18.77
C ARG A 136 -2.77 -6.05 18.92
N CYS A 137 -2.95 -4.91 18.25
CA CYS A 137 -4.22 -4.18 18.27
C CYS A 137 -5.31 -4.87 17.43
N GLU A 138 -4.96 -5.54 16.33
CA GLU A 138 -5.91 -6.38 15.56
C GLU A 138 -6.38 -7.57 16.43
N ASP A 139 -5.49 -8.20 17.22
CA ASP A 139 -5.81 -9.34 18.08
C ASP A 139 -6.72 -8.97 19.27
N LEU A 140 -6.49 -7.81 19.89
CA LEU A 140 -7.32 -7.31 21.01
C LEU A 140 -8.75 -6.95 20.58
N HIS A 141 -8.95 -6.51 19.32
CA HIS A 141 -10.28 -6.20 18.81
C HIS A 141 -11.08 -7.44 18.40
N PHE A 142 -10.43 -8.56 18.13
CA PHE A 142 -11.10 -9.84 17.87
C PHE A 142 -11.55 -10.50 19.18
N SER A 143 -10.72 -10.46 20.23
CA SER A 143 -11.04 -11.06 21.53
C SER A 143 -12.21 -10.38 22.26
N SER A 144 -12.48 -9.09 22.01
CA SER A 144 -13.61 -8.38 22.62
C SER A 144 -14.97 -8.63 21.94
N LYS A 145 -15.02 -9.37 20.82
CA LYS A 145 -16.27 -9.69 20.09
C LYS A 145 -16.76 -11.13 20.28
N GLU A 146 -15.97 -11.99 20.92
CA GLU A 146 -16.37 -13.36 21.25
C GLU A 146 -16.89 -13.52 22.70
N SER A 147 -17.00 -12.41 23.44
CA SER A 147 -17.62 -12.37 24.77
C SER A 147 -18.91 -11.56 24.73
N THR A 148 -19.93 -12.03 24.02
CA THR A 148 -21.33 -11.63 24.25
C THR A 148 -22.29 -12.70 23.77
#